data_AF-A0A7J7QMS4-F1
#
_entry.id   AF-A0A7J7QMS4-F1
#
_cell.length_a   1.000
_cell.length_b   1.000
_cell.length_c   1.000
_cell.angle_alpha   90.00
_cell.angle_beta   90.00
_cell.angle_gamma   90.00
#
_symmetry.space_group_name_H-M   'P 1'
#
loop_
_entity.id
_entity.type
_entity.pdbx_description
1 polymer ?
#
loop_
_entity_poly.entity_id
_entity_poly.type
_entity_poly.pdbx_seq_one_letter_code
_entity_poly.pdbx_strand_id
1 'polypeptide(L)'
;MPGFTWKKGELPEQIDWLGQKVQIDAAKAAGVKQVVLISSMGGTDPDHFLNKMGGNARILDWKRKAEQYLIASGVPYTIIHPGGLIDEAGGAKQLVLGVDDKLMDNNPRNIPRADVATLAISCIGLKEALNKSFDVIGAPLAAGAELSNDPAALLAALHANCDYSINSQA
;
A
#
# COMPACT_ATOMS: atom_id res chain seq x y z
N MET A 1 26.91 -3.66 -2.95
CA MET A 1 25.44 -3.73 -2.79
C MET A 1 24.93 -4.84 -3.69
N PRO A 2 23.99 -5.70 -3.27
CA PRO A 2 23.37 -6.65 -4.20
C PRO A 2 22.80 -5.85 -5.38
N GLY A 3 23.12 -6.29 -6.60
CA GLY A 3 22.62 -5.64 -7.81
C GLY A 3 21.12 -5.87 -7.91
N PHE A 4 20.32 -4.82 -7.82
CA PHE A 4 18.93 -4.87 -8.25
C PHE A 4 18.92 -4.97 -9.77
N THR A 5 18.71 -6.17 -10.28
CA THR A 5 18.57 -6.45 -11.71
C THR A 5 17.28 -7.22 -11.94
N TRP A 6 16.66 -6.99 -13.09
CA TRP A 6 15.48 -7.72 -13.54
C TRP A 6 15.83 -8.54 -14.76
N LYS A 7 15.10 -9.63 -14.97
CA LYS A 7 15.18 -10.33 -16.25
C LYS A 7 14.56 -9.44 -17.32
N LYS A 8 14.96 -9.70 -18.57
CA LYS A 8 14.41 -8.97 -19.73
C LYS A 8 12.88 -9.07 -19.73
N GLY A 9 12.21 -7.93 -19.72
CA GLY A 9 10.74 -7.85 -19.72
C GLY A 9 10.08 -7.97 -18.32
N GLU A 10 10.87 -8.01 -17.25
CA GLU A 10 10.37 -8.07 -15.87
C GLU A 10 10.68 -6.79 -15.07
N LEU A 11 10.80 -5.63 -15.73
CA LEU A 11 11.00 -4.36 -15.02
C LEU A 11 9.72 -3.96 -14.27
N PRO A 12 9.79 -3.01 -13.32
CA PRO A 12 8.61 -2.56 -12.58
C PRO A 12 7.46 -2.07 -13.46
N GLU A 13 7.72 -1.48 -14.64
CA GLU A 13 6.65 -1.13 -15.58
C GLU A 13 5.83 -2.36 -16.03
N GLN A 14 6.50 -3.45 -16.40
CA GLN A 14 5.82 -4.66 -16.85
C GLN A 14 5.11 -5.38 -15.71
N ILE A 15 5.70 -5.40 -14.52
CA ILE A 15 5.18 -6.18 -13.38
C ILE A 15 4.17 -5.38 -12.57
N ASP A 16 4.56 -4.21 -12.07
CA ASP A 16 3.76 -3.43 -11.14
C ASP A 16 2.70 -2.57 -11.84
N TRP A 17 2.95 -2.12 -13.07
CA TRP A 17 1.93 -1.42 -13.86
C TRP A 17 1.14 -2.37 -14.76
N LEU A 18 1.74 -2.90 -15.83
CA LEU A 18 1.03 -3.68 -16.84
C LEU A 18 0.45 -4.99 -16.28
N GLY A 19 1.21 -5.69 -15.43
CA GLY A 19 0.77 -6.92 -14.78
C GLY A 19 -0.42 -6.71 -13.85
N GLN A 20 -0.42 -5.62 -13.08
CA GLN A 20 -1.56 -5.27 -12.23
C GLN A 20 -2.76 -4.78 -13.05
N LYS A 21 -2.53 -4.01 -14.12
CA LYS A 21 -3.60 -3.57 -15.04
C LYS A 21 -4.40 -4.75 -15.56
N VAL A 22 -3.74 -5.81 -16.02
CA VAL A 22 -4.42 -7.03 -16.53
C VAL A 22 -5.22 -7.73 -15.42
N GLN A 23 -4.71 -7.79 -14.19
CA GLN A 23 -5.45 -8.34 -13.05
C GLN A 23 -6.69 -7.51 -12.71
N ILE A 24 -6.58 -6.18 -12.73
CA ILE A 24 -7.69 -5.25 -12.50
C ILE A 24 -8.76 -5.40 -13.59
N ASP A 25 -8.34 -5.47 -14.87
CA ASP A 25 -9.25 -5.69 -16.00
C ASP A 25 -10.01 -7.02 -15.87
N ALA A 26 -9.31 -8.09 -15.48
CA ALA A 26 -9.93 -9.39 -15.23
C ALA A 26 -10.90 -9.36 -14.05
N ALA A 27 -10.53 -8.69 -12.93
CA ALA A 27 -11.39 -8.55 -11.77
C ALA A 27 -12.69 -7.80 -12.12
N LYS A 28 -12.58 -6.72 -12.90
CA LYS A 28 -13.71 -5.96 -13.41
C LYS A 28 -14.61 -6.82 -14.30
N ALA A 29 -14.03 -7.53 -15.28
CA ALA A 29 -14.77 -8.41 -16.18
C ALA A 29 -15.50 -9.54 -15.45
N ALA A 30 -14.90 -10.07 -14.38
CA ALA A 30 -15.49 -11.11 -13.53
C ALA A 30 -16.53 -10.57 -12.52
N GLY A 31 -16.72 -9.25 -12.43
CA GLY A 31 -17.66 -8.64 -11.49
C GLY A 31 -17.27 -8.79 -10.02
N VAL A 32 -15.96 -8.87 -9.73
CA VAL A 32 -15.38 -8.94 -8.39
C VAL A 32 -15.90 -7.80 -7.52
N LYS A 33 -16.18 -8.10 -6.25
CA LYS A 33 -16.83 -7.15 -5.33
C LYS A 33 -15.85 -6.23 -4.61
N GLN A 34 -14.58 -6.60 -4.55
CA GLN A 34 -13.53 -5.80 -3.95
C GLN A 34 -12.15 -6.27 -4.41
N VAL A 35 -11.24 -5.34 -4.69
CA VAL A 35 -9.80 -5.62 -4.87
C VAL A 35 -9.04 -5.00 -3.71
N VAL A 36 -8.28 -5.81 -2.97
CA VAL A 36 -7.32 -5.32 -1.98
C VAL A 36 -5.94 -5.30 -2.61
N LEU A 37 -5.33 -4.13 -2.73
CA LEU A 37 -4.04 -3.92 -3.37
C LEU A 37 -3.00 -3.51 -2.32
N ILE A 38 -1.93 -4.30 -2.20
CA ILE A 38 -0.76 -3.93 -1.39
C ILE A 38 0.23 -3.16 -2.27
N SER A 39 0.39 -1.87 -1.99
CA SER A 39 1.33 -1.00 -2.67
C SER A 39 2.54 -0.69 -1.75
N SER A 40 2.94 0.58 -1.64
CA SER A 40 4.07 1.05 -0.84
C SER A 40 3.88 2.52 -0.50
N MET A 41 4.27 2.92 0.72
CA MET A 41 4.53 4.33 1.00
C MET A 41 5.69 4.86 0.12
N GLY A 42 5.80 6.19 0.04
CA GLY A 42 6.76 6.97 -0.74
C GLY A 42 6.20 7.44 -2.09
N GLY A 43 4.96 7.07 -2.43
CA GLY A 43 4.35 7.34 -3.72
C GLY A 43 4.10 8.82 -4.00
N THR A 44 4.11 9.69 -2.99
CA THR A 44 3.95 11.14 -3.20
C THR A 44 5.23 11.85 -3.67
N ASP A 45 6.39 11.19 -3.53
CA ASP A 45 7.70 11.75 -3.91
C ASP A 45 8.28 11.05 -5.16
N PRO A 46 8.28 11.69 -6.34
CA PRO A 46 8.85 11.10 -7.57
C PRO A 46 10.37 10.87 -7.47
N ASP A 47 11.07 11.57 -6.58
CA ASP A 47 12.52 11.47 -6.40
C ASP A 47 12.92 10.53 -5.24
N HIS A 48 11.95 9.82 -4.67
CA HIS A 48 12.15 8.88 -3.57
C HIS A 48 13.19 7.82 -3.92
N PHE A 49 13.99 7.41 -2.93
CA PHE A 49 15.15 6.54 -3.17
C PHE A 49 14.79 5.19 -3.83
N LEU A 50 13.59 4.66 -3.56
CA LEU A 50 13.11 3.41 -4.15
C LEU A 50 12.98 3.51 -5.69
N ASN A 51 12.62 4.69 -6.22
CA ASN A 51 12.55 4.92 -7.67
C ASN A 51 13.93 4.84 -8.35
N LYS A 52 15.02 5.10 -7.59
CA LYS A 52 16.39 5.09 -8.09
C LYS A 52 17.01 3.70 -8.11
N MET A 53 16.42 2.73 -7.40
CA MET A 53 16.96 1.37 -7.31
C MET A 53 16.95 0.66 -8.68
N GLY A 54 17.97 -0.16 -8.90
CA GLY A 54 18.24 -0.87 -10.14
C GLY A 54 18.24 0.03 -11.39
N GLY A 55 18.96 1.14 -11.32
CA GLY A 55 19.14 2.00 -12.50
C GLY A 55 17.89 2.79 -12.84
N ASN A 56 17.27 3.42 -11.83
CA ASN A 56 16.13 4.32 -12.00
C ASN A 56 14.87 3.62 -12.54
N ALA A 57 14.50 2.49 -11.94
CA ALA A 57 13.38 1.67 -12.40
C ALA A 57 11.97 2.23 -12.06
N ARG A 58 11.90 3.34 -11.31
CA ARG A 58 10.66 4.10 -11.02
C ARG A 58 9.52 3.25 -10.42
N ILE A 59 9.85 2.27 -9.57
CA ILE A 59 8.88 1.30 -9.05
C ILE A 59 7.66 1.93 -8.34
N LEU A 60 7.84 3.02 -7.59
CA LEU A 60 6.74 3.67 -6.89
C LEU A 60 5.80 4.37 -7.86
N ASP A 61 6.32 4.96 -8.93
CA ASP A 61 5.51 5.58 -9.97
C ASP A 61 4.64 4.53 -10.68
N TRP A 62 5.20 3.36 -11.00
CA TRP A 62 4.45 2.28 -11.64
C TRP A 62 3.38 1.67 -10.74
N LYS A 63 3.67 1.50 -9.44
CA LYS A 63 2.66 1.10 -8.45
C LYS A 63 1.56 2.14 -8.32
N ARG A 64 1.92 3.42 -8.22
CA ARG A 64 0.96 4.53 -8.15
C ARG A 64 0.08 4.62 -9.40
N LYS A 65 0.64 4.33 -10.58
CA LYS A 65 -0.12 4.24 -11.83
C LYS A 65 -1.16 3.10 -11.78
N ALA A 66 -0.79 1.94 -11.24
CA ALA A 66 -1.73 0.83 -11.04
C ALA A 66 -2.83 1.17 -10.03
N GLU A 67 -2.50 1.87 -8.95
CA GLU A 67 -3.48 2.38 -7.99
C GLU A 67 -4.48 3.34 -8.64
N GLN A 68 -4.00 4.35 -9.38
CA GLN A 68 -4.87 5.29 -10.09
C GLN A 68 -5.78 4.57 -11.10
N TYR A 69 -5.27 3.55 -11.78
CA TYR A 69 -6.06 2.73 -12.70
C TYR A 69 -7.12 1.90 -11.97
N LEU A 70 -6.79 1.29 -10.82
CA LEU A 70 -7.76 0.58 -10.00
C LEU A 70 -8.91 1.51 -9.56
N ILE A 71 -8.58 2.73 -9.12
CA ILE A 71 -9.57 3.75 -8.76
C ILE A 71 -10.45 4.10 -9.95
N ALA A 72 -9.85 4.40 -11.10
CA ALA A 72 -10.57 4.76 -12.32
C ALA A 72 -11.39 3.59 -12.91
N SER A 73 -11.05 2.34 -12.56
CA SER A 73 -11.74 1.15 -13.08
C SER A 73 -13.21 1.05 -12.62
N GLY A 74 -13.54 1.65 -11.47
CA GLY A 74 -14.84 1.55 -10.82
C GLY A 74 -15.05 0.26 -10.00
N VAL A 75 -14.07 -0.65 -9.95
CA VAL A 75 -14.10 -1.81 -9.05
C VAL A 75 -13.90 -1.32 -7.62
N PRO A 76 -14.75 -1.71 -6.64
CA PRO A 76 -14.52 -1.33 -5.25
C PRO A 76 -13.15 -1.80 -4.78
N TYR A 77 -12.45 -0.97 -4.01
CA TYR A 77 -11.05 -1.25 -3.69
C TYR A 77 -10.68 -0.94 -2.24
N THR A 78 -9.55 -1.51 -1.81
CA THR A 78 -8.77 -1.05 -0.66
C THR A 78 -7.31 -1.03 -1.07
N ILE A 79 -6.66 0.12 -1.02
CA ILE A 79 -5.23 0.26 -1.33
C ILE A 79 -4.49 0.49 -0.01
N ILE A 80 -3.50 -0.35 0.25
CA ILE A 80 -2.70 -0.30 1.48
C ILE A 80 -1.27 0.03 1.10
N HIS A 81 -0.74 1.13 1.63
CA HIS A 81 0.64 1.56 1.47
C HIS A 81 1.43 1.23 2.75
N PRO A 82 2.02 0.04 2.86
CA PRO A 82 2.83 -0.26 4.03
C PRO A 82 4.13 0.55 4.03
N GLY A 83 4.62 0.86 5.23
CA GLY A 83 6.00 1.24 5.46
C GLY A 83 6.98 0.09 5.18
N GLY A 84 8.22 0.22 5.67
CA GLY A 84 9.26 -0.78 5.46
C GLY A 84 8.85 -2.17 5.98
N LEU A 85 8.83 -3.18 5.10
CA LEU A 85 8.45 -4.55 5.49
C LEU A 85 9.57 -5.23 6.27
N ILE A 86 9.22 -5.90 7.37
CA ILE A 86 10.15 -6.68 8.20
C ILE A 86 9.65 -8.11 8.42
N ASP A 87 10.58 -9.03 8.62
CA ASP A 87 10.34 -10.45 8.91
C ASP A 87 10.33 -10.71 10.43
N GLU A 88 9.36 -10.09 11.10
CA GLU A 88 9.07 -10.29 12.53
C GLU A 88 7.66 -10.91 12.69
N ALA A 89 7.38 -11.45 13.88
CA ALA A 89 6.03 -11.90 14.21
C ALA A 89 5.04 -10.71 14.20
N GLY A 90 3.85 -10.93 13.67
CA GLY A 90 2.76 -9.96 13.73
C GLY A 90 2.05 -9.97 15.09
N GLY A 91 1.13 -9.03 15.28
CA GLY A 91 0.25 -8.94 16.44
C GLY A 91 0.90 -8.32 17.68
N ALA A 92 2.07 -7.70 17.54
CA ALA A 92 2.78 -7.07 18.65
C ALA A 92 2.90 -5.53 18.54
N LYS A 93 2.65 -4.98 17.34
CA LYS A 93 2.77 -3.53 17.08
C LYS A 93 1.40 -2.87 16.94
N GLN A 94 1.27 -1.68 17.49
CA GLN A 94 0.10 -0.84 17.31
C GLN A 94 0.11 -0.31 15.88
N LEU A 95 -0.93 -0.61 15.11
CA LEU A 95 -1.05 -0.10 13.75
C LEU A 95 -1.44 1.37 13.79
N VAL A 96 -0.76 2.15 12.95
CA VAL A 96 -1.03 3.57 12.76
C VAL A 96 -1.31 3.79 11.29
N LEU A 97 -2.49 4.35 10.99
CA LEU A 97 -2.89 4.69 9.64
C LEU A 97 -2.62 6.16 9.33
N GLY A 98 -2.30 6.44 8.08
CA GLY A 98 -2.05 7.79 7.57
C GLY A 98 -2.44 7.92 6.11
N VAL A 99 -2.18 9.10 5.54
CA VAL A 99 -2.32 9.36 4.11
C VAL A 99 -1.19 10.29 3.69
N ASP A 100 -0.93 10.32 2.37
CA ASP A 100 -0.04 11.25 1.71
C ASP A 100 1.39 11.22 2.27
N ASP A 101 1.87 10.03 2.63
CA ASP A 101 3.20 9.80 3.18
C ASP A 101 3.50 10.56 4.47
N LYS A 102 2.46 11.04 5.20
CA LYS A 102 2.61 11.76 6.47
C LYS A 102 3.30 10.94 7.57
N LEU A 103 3.36 9.62 7.41
CA LEU A 103 4.06 8.72 8.33
C LEU A 103 5.56 8.52 7.96
N MET A 104 6.08 9.22 6.95
CA MET A 104 7.49 9.11 6.53
C MET A 104 8.49 9.66 7.55
N ASP A 105 8.08 10.61 8.39
CA ASP A 105 8.93 11.18 9.45
C ASP A 105 9.08 10.25 10.66
N ASN A 106 8.28 9.18 10.75
CA ASN A 106 8.37 8.20 11.83
C ASN A 106 9.67 7.38 11.75
N ASN A 107 10.24 7.08 12.92
CA ASN A 107 11.38 6.18 13.05
C ASN A 107 11.22 5.26 14.28
N PRO A 108 11.03 3.94 14.09
CA PRO A 108 10.93 3.24 12.81
C PRO A 108 9.58 3.50 12.09
N ARG A 109 9.61 3.42 10.75
CA ARG A 109 8.43 3.43 9.87
C ARG A 109 8.26 2.08 9.17
N ASN A 110 8.29 1.02 9.98
CA ASN A 110 8.27 -0.35 9.49
C ASN A 110 7.05 -1.11 10.00
N ILE A 111 6.71 -2.22 9.34
CA ILE A 111 5.58 -3.07 9.70
C ILE A 111 5.90 -4.55 9.38
N PRO A 112 5.61 -5.49 10.30
CA PRO A 112 5.71 -6.91 10.02
C PRO A 112 4.87 -7.34 8.81
N ARG A 113 5.41 -8.19 7.94
CA ARG A 113 4.65 -8.74 6.80
C ARG A 113 3.35 -9.43 7.25
N ALA A 114 3.38 -10.08 8.41
CA ALA A 114 2.22 -10.74 9.00
C ALA A 114 1.10 -9.74 9.38
N ASP A 115 1.45 -8.53 9.83
CA ASP A 115 0.47 -7.50 10.16
C ASP A 115 -0.18 -6.91 8.90
N VAL A 116 0.61 -6.69 7.84
CA VAL A 116 0.07 -6.28 6.53
C VAL A 116 -0.92 -7.32 6.00
N ALA A 117 -0.57 -8.61 6.07
CA ALA A 117 -1.44 -9.69 5.63
C ALA A 117 -2.74 -9.76 6.46
N THR A 118 -2.64 -9.65 7.79
CA THR A 118 -3.80 -9.65 8.69
C THR A 118 -4.73 -8.49 8.40
N LEU A 119 -4.19 -7.28 8.24
CA LEU A 119 -4.97 -6.09 7.88
C LEU A 119 -5.65 -6.25 6.52
N ALA A 120 -4.92 -6.74 5.51
CA ALA A 120 -5.44 -6.95 4.16
C ALA A 120 -6.63 -7.93 4.13
N ILE A 121 -6.52 -9.05 4.83
CA ILE A 121 -7.60 -10.03 4.96
C ILE A 121 -8.80 -9.40 5.66
N SER A 122 -8.56 -8.65 6.73
CA SER A 122 -9.63 -8.03 7.52
C SER A 122 -10.38 -6.93 6.77
N CYS A 123 -9.79 -6.36 5.72
CA CYS A 123 -10.46 -5.40 4.84
C CYS A 123 -11.48 -6.06 3.90
N ILE A 124 -11.40 -7.38 3.65
CA ILE A 124 -12.29 -8.06 2.70
C ILE A 124 -13.71 -8.10 3.26
N GLY A 125 -14.64 -7.47 2.55
CA GLY A 125 -16.05 -7.38 2.94
C GLY A 125 -16.35 -6.34 4.04
N LEU A 126 -15.34 -5.63 4.52
CA LEU A 126 -15.51 -4.58 5.53
C LEU A 126 -15.95 -3.27 4.86
N LYS A 127 -17.10 -2.72 5.28
CA LYS A 127 -17.68 -1.53 4.66
C LYS A 127 -16.76 -0.31 4.78
N GLU A 128 -16.11 -0.17 5.93
CA GLU A 128 -15.17 0.90 6.27
C GLU A 128 -13.92 0.87 5.37
N ALA A 129 -13.60 -0.28 4.77
CA ALA A 129 -12.46 -0.47 3.88
C ALA A 129 -12.78 -0.18 2.40
N LEU A 130 -14.06 -0.07 2.02
CA LEU A 130 -14.45 0.13 0.63
C LEU A 130 -14.07 1.53 0.14
N ASN A 131 -13.39 1.56 -1.01
CA ASN A 131 -12.85 2.75 -1.66
C ASN A 131 -11.92 3.55 -0.74
N LYS A 132 -11.12 2.83 0.06
CA LYS A 132 -10.08 3.41 0.93
C LYS A 132 -8.69 3.27 0.34
N SER A 133 -7.84 4.27 0.56
CA SER A 133 -6.43 4.27 0.19
C SER A 133 -5.62 4.96 1.27
N PHE A 134 -4.65 4.26 1.88
CA PHE A 134 -3.99 4.74 3.10
C PHE A 134 -2.63 4.11 3.38
N ASP A 135 -1.82 4.86 4.12
CA ASP A 135 -0.52 4.44 4.66
C ASP A 135 -0.68 3.65 5.95
N VAL A 136 0.23 2.71 6.20
CA VAL A 136 0.26 1.96 7.46
C VAL A 136 1.69 1.63 7.93
N ILE A 137 1.95 1.89 9.21
CA ILE A 137 3.16 1.45 9.92
C ILE A 137 2.79 0.74 11.23
N GLY A 138 3.74 -0.03 11.78
CA GLY A 138 3.65 -0.57 13.13
C GLY A 138 4.44 0.29 14.12
N ALA A 139 3.74 0.98 15.01
CA ALA A 139 4.33 1.70 16.13
C ALA A 139 4.60 0.75 17.31
N PRO A 140 5.66 1.00 18.11
CA PRO A 140 5.83 0.32 19.38
C PRO A 140 4.61 0.52 20.28
N LEU A 141 4.18 -0.55 20.96
CA LEU A 141 3.13 -0.45 21.96
C LEU A 141 3.68 0.29 23.19
N ALA A 142 3.01 1.37 23.60
CA ALA A 142 3.40 2.12 24.79
C ALA A 142 3.28 1.26 26.06
N ALA A 143 4.14 1.50 27.06
CA ALA A 143 4.11 0.76 28.30
C ALA A 143 2.74 0.90 29.00
N GLY A 144 2.09 -0.23 29.27
CA GLY A 144 0.77 -0.28 29.90
C GLY A 144 -0.41 0.00 28.96
N ALA A 145 -0.17 0.23 27.66
CA ALA A 145 -1.23 0.32 26.68
C ALA A 145 -1.68 -1.09 26.25
N GLU A 146 -2.99 -1.26 26.03
CA GLU A 146 -3.53 -2.45 25.39
C GLU A 146 -3.42 -2.31 23.87
N LEU A 147 -3.04 -3.39 23.21
CA LEU A 147 -2.98 -3.41 21.75
C LEU A 147 -4.40 -3.38 21.18
N SER A 148 -4.70 -2.40 20.34
CA SER A 148 -5.99 -2.28 19.68
C SER A 148 -5.82 -2.00 18.20
N ASN A 149 -6.00 -3.05 17.40
CA ASN A 149 -5.86 -3.01 15.94
C ASN A 149 -7.17 -3.38 15.24
N ASP A 150 -8.33 -3.06 15.82
CA ASP A 150 -9.62 -3.31 15.17
C ASP A 150 -9.70 -2.57 13.82
N PRO A 151 -9.77 -3.29 12.69
CA PRO A 151 -9.66 -2.68 11.37
C PRO A 151 -10.80 -1.71 11.07
N ALA A 152 -12.02 -1.99 11.56
CA ALA A 152 -13.17 -1.13 11.37
C ALA A 152 -12.96 0.21 12.08
N ALA A 153 -12.54 0.18 13.35
CA ALA A 153 -12.24 1.38 14.13
C ALA A 153 -11.09 2.19 13.53
N LEU A 154 -9.99 1.54 13.12
CA LEU A 154 -8.86 2.21 12.48
C LEU A 154 -9.27 2.92 11.18
N LEU A 155 -10.03 2.25 10.32
CA LEU A 155 -10.47 2.80 9.03
C LEU A 155 -11.58 3.85 9.18
N ALA A 156 -12.44 3.73 10.20
CA ALA A 156 -13.45 4.74 10.53
C ALA A 156 -12.80 6.03 11.06
N ALA A 157 -11.70 5.91 11.81
CA ALA A 157 -10.90 7.05 12.27
C ALA A 157 -10.12 7.73 11.13
N LEU A 158 -9.94 7.06 10.00
CA LEU A 158 -9.29 7.62 8.82
C LEU A 158 -10.24 8.55 8.04
N HIS A 159 -10.08 9.85 8.23
CA HIS A 159 -10.95 10.89 7.66
C HIS A 159 -10.65 11.27 6.20
N ALA A 160 -9.62 10.69 5.59
CA ALA A 160 -9.19 10.99 4.23
C ALA A 160 -8.71 9.73 3.49
N ASN A 161 -8.56 9.84 2.17
CA ASN A 161 -7.81 8.89 1.35
C ASN A 161 -6.54 9.58 0.85
N CYS A 162 -5.56 8.78 0.41
CA CYS A 162 -4.41 9.29 -0.33
C CYS A 162 -4.86 10.19 -1.50
N ASP A 163 -4.27 11.37 -1.62
CA ASP A 163 -4.50 12.34 -2.68
C ASP A 163 -3.69 11.97 -3.93
N TYR A 164 -4.39 11.45 -4.94
CA TYR A 164 -3.81 11.05 -6.21
C TYR A 164 -3.55 12.20 -7.18
N SER A 165 -3.81 13.46 -6.80
CA SER A 165 -3.33 14.63 -7.53
C SER A 165 -1.83 14.87 -7.28
N ILE A 166 -1.32 14.44 -6.11
CA ILE A 166 0.11 14.45 -5.79
C ILE A 166 0.82 13.37 -6.61
N ASN A 167 1.92 13.70 -7.28
CA ASN A 167 2.66 12.76 -8.14
C ASN A 167 1.74 11.94 -9.08
N SER A 168 0.83 12.61 -9.78
CA SER A 168 -0.11 11.94 -10.69
C SER A 168 0.63 11.29 -11.88
N GLN A 169 0.22 10.07 -12.26
CA GLN A 169 0.83 9.27 -13.34
C GLN A 169 -0.01 9.24 -14.62
N ALA A 170 -0.87 10.25 -14.80
CA ALA A 170 -1.77 10.42 -15.94
C ALA A 170 -1.03 10.37 -17.29
#